data_AF-A0A7R9L742-F1
#
_entry.id   AF-A0A7R9L742-F1
#
_cell.length_a   1.000
_cell.length_b   1.000
_cell.length_c   1.000
_cell.angle_alpha   90.00
_cell.angle_beta   90.00
_cell.angle_gamma   90.00
#
_symmetry.space_group_name_H-M   'P 1'
#
loop_
_entity.id
_entity.type
_entity.pdbx_description
1 polymer ?
#
loop_
_entity_poly.entity_id
_entity_poly.type
_entity_poly.pdbx_seq_one_letter_code
_entity_poly.pdbx_strand_id
1 'polypeptide(L)'
;MSQAKFPKLLDYQKLKQQFGEQETTEYQHSTSQPAELDSGIANDEHAFNAEQDLAPKPQGLTGTRLRSYAFAVLTRKEYSKADLIEKLMTYAQSREEVLILVDELSANNYQSDQRVAEMTVRSQVRRGKGPNRIKLALRAKQLDKALVQEDIAEIDWPTN
;
A
#
# COMPACT_ATOMS: atom_id res chain seq x y z
N MET A 1 -36.74 -3.75 18.98
CA MET A 1 -36.15 -4.89 18.25
C MET A 1 -36.01 -4.50 16.79
N SER A 2 -34.79 -4.57 16.27
CA SER A 2 -34.31 -3.89 15.06
C SER A 2 -34.88 -4.45 13.75
N GLN A 3 -35.41 -3.57 12.90
CA GLN A 3 -35.54 -3.85 11.46
C GLN A 3 -34.16 -3.75 10.81
N ALA A 4 -33.54 -4.88 10.48
CA ALA A 4 -32.36 -4.91 9.62
C ALA A 4 -32.78 -4.55 8.19
N LYS A 5 -32.44 -3.34 7.74
CA LYS A 5 -32.72 -2.81 6.41
C LYS A 5 -31.61 -3.20 5.42
N PHE A 6 -31.40 -4.50 5.22
CA PHE A 6 -30.59 -5.02 4.12
C PHE A 6 -31.20 -6.33 3.59
N PRO A 7 -31.65 -6.39 2.32
CA PRO A 7 -32.17 -7.62 1.74
C PRO A 7 -31.07 -8.67 1.68
N LYS A 8 -31.37 -9.88 2.18
CA LYS A 8 -30.41 -10.95 2.47
C LYS A 8 -29.73 -11.60 1.26
N LEU A 9 -29.99 -11.18 0.03
CA LEU A 9 -29.28 -11.72 -1.13
C LEU A 9 -29.47 -10.80 -2.34
N LEU A 10 -28.39 -10.52 -3.06
CA LEU A 10 -28.46 -9.94 -4.40
C LEU A 10 -28.96 -11.05 -5.36
N ASP A 11 -30.01 -10.76 -6.11
CA ASP A 11 -30.57 -11.69 -7.10
C ASP A 11 -29.66 -11.74 -8.34
N TYR A 12 -28.71 -12.69 -8.29
CA TYR A 12 -27.69 -12.88 -9.32
C TYR A 12 -28.29 -13.08 -10.72
N GLN A 13 -29.43 -13.76 -10.82
CA GLN A 13 -30.08 -14.02 -12.10
C GLN A 13 -30.64 -12.74 -12.72
N LYS A 14 -31.15 -11.81 -11.90
CA LYS A 14 -31.58 -10.50 -12.38
C LYS A 14 -30.41 -9.62 -12.81
N LEU A 15 -29.31 -9.63 -12.07
CA LEU A 15 -28.11 -8.91 -12.49
C LEU A 15 -27.57 -9.45 -13.81
N LYS A 16 -27.58 -10.78 -14.00
CA LYS A 16 -27.14 -11.42 -15.24
C LYS A 16 -27.96 -10.97 -16.46
N GLN A 17 -29.27 -10.86 -16.33
CA GLN A 17 -30.13 -10.37 -17.42
C GLN A 17 -29.94 -8.88 -17.69
N GLN A 18 -29.69 -8.08 -16.65
CA GLN A 18 -29.52 -6.63 -16.79
C GLN A 18 -28.17 -6.25 -17.40
N PHE A 19 -27.12 -7.01 -17.12
CA PHE A 19 -25.74 -6.64 -17.48
C PHE A 19 -25.07 -7.53 -18.53
N GLY A 20 -25.72 -8.60 -19.01
CA GLY A 20 -25.28 -9.36 -20.18
C GLY A 20 -23.77 -9.63 -20.22
N GLU A 21 -23.29 -10.52 -19.35
CA GLU A 21 -21.86 -10.82 -19.29
C GLU A 21 -21.41 -11.59 -20.54
N GLN A 22 -20.38 -11.05 -21.21
CA GLN A 22 -19.57 -11.79 -22.16
C GLN A 22 -18.82 -12.89 -21.41
N GLU A 23 -18.93 -14.13 -21.88
CA GLU A 23 -18.30 -15.31 -21.30
C GLU A 23 -16.77 -15.15 -21.26
N THR A 24 -16.21 -14.95 -20.06
CA THR A 24 -14.79 -15.28 -19.83
C THR A 24 -14.67 -16.79 -19.72
N THR A 25 -13.94 -17.36 -20.65
CA THR A 25 -13.78 -18.78 -20.97
C THR A 25 -13.50 -19.67 -19.75
N GLU A 26 -14.26 -20.75 -19.64
CA GLU A 26 -14.16 -21.78 -18.61
C GLU A 26 -12.83 -22.56 -18.70
N TYR A 27 -12.18 -22.75 -17.55
CA TYR A 27 -11.13 -23.74 -17.33
C TYR A 27 -11.75 -25.14 -17.28
N GLN A 28 -11.40 -26.01 -18.24
CA GLN A 28 -11.78 -27.41 -18.22
C GLN A 28 -10.73 -28.25 -17.48
N HIS A 29 -11.09 -28.77 -16.31
CA HIS A 29 -10.42 -29.91 -15.69
C HIS A 29 -11.06 -31.19 -16.24
N SER A 30 -10.33 -31.94 -17.06
CA SER A 30 -10.72 -33.30 -17.45
C SER A 30 -9.67 -34.29 -16.96
N THR A 31 -10.01 -35.00 -15.88
CA THR A 31 -9.38 -36.25 -15.49
C THR A 31 -9.77 -37.32 -16.48
N SER A 32 -8.80 -37.96 -17.14
CA SER A 32 -8.90 -39.31 -17.71
C SER A 32 -7.49 -39.85 -18.03
N GLN A 33 -7.10 -40.94 -17.37
CA GLN A 33 -6.10 -41.92 -17.80
C GLN A 33 -6.83 -43.27 -17.91
N PRO A 34 -6.32 -44.32 -18.58
CA PRO A 34 -5.08 -44.44 -19.36
C PRO A 34 -5.26 -45.15 -20.73
N ALA A 35 -4.28 -45.05 -21.64
CA ALA A 35 -4.08 -46.02 -22.74
C ALA A 35 -2.58 -46.16 -23.05
N GLU A 36 -2.14 -47.41 -23.15
CA GLU A 36 -0.75 -47.88 -23.19
C GLU A 36 -0.07 -47.72 -24.57
N LEU A 37 1.23 -47.38 -24.50
CA LEU A 37 2.38 -47.83 -25.31
C LEU A 37 2.33 -47.78 -26.86
N ASP A 38 3.09 -46.86 -27.45
CA ASP A 38 4.01 -47.21 -28.56
C ASP A 38 5.27 -46.33 -28.54
N SER A 39 6.40 -46.99 -28.69
CA SER A 39 7.76 -46.47 -28.68
C SER A 39 8.10 -45.81 -30.02
N GLY A 40 8.35 -44.50 -30.01
CA GLY A 40 8.84 -43.78 -31.17
C GLY A 40 9.49 -42.46 -30.77
N ILE A 41 10.75 -42.53 -30.34
CA ILE A 41 11.60 -41.33 -30.24
C ILE A 41 11.84 -40.84 -31.67
N ALA A 42 11.10 -39.83 -32.09
CA ALA A 42 11.43 -39.00 -33.24
C ALA A 42 11.35 -37.55 -32.78
N ASN A 43 12.50 -36.89 -32.80
CA ASN A 43 12.74 -35.52 -32.39
C ASN A 43 11.73 -34.57 -33.03
N ASP A 44 10.82 -34.03 -32.21
CA ASP A 44 10.05 -32.84 -32.59
C ASP A 44 10.90 -31.62 -32.19
N GLU A 45 11.58 -31.04 -33.19
CA GLU A 45 12.41 -29.83 -33.08
C GLU A 45 11.56 -28.55 -32.91
N HIS A 46 10.58 -28.60 -32.03
CA HIS A 46 9.93 -27.42 -31.48
C HIS A 46 9.98 -27.49 -29.96
N ALA A 47 11.20 -27.74 -29.46
CA ALA A 47 11.58 -27.40 -28.11
C ALA A 47 11.16 -25.94 -27.86
N PHE A 48 10.23 -25.79 -26.92
CA PHE A 48 9.96 -24.56 -26.19
C PHE A 48 11.18 -23.64 -26.22
N ASN A 49 11.05 -22.47 -26.87
CA ASN A 49 12.03 -21.39 -26.74
C ASN A 49 12.02 -20.91 -25.28
N ALA A 50 12.68 -21.66 -24.40
CA ALA A 50 12.90 -21.33 -23.00
C ALA A 50 13.99 -20.26 -22.82
N GLU A 51 14.58 -19.79 -23.92
CA GLU A 51 15.68 -18.82 -23.92
C GLU A 51 15.20 -17.35 -23.95
N GLN A 52 13.89 -17.08 -24.07
CA GLN A 52 13.40 -15.70 -24.23
C GLN A 52 13.14 -14.92 -22.92
N ASP A 53 13.28 -15.53 -21.74
CA ASP A 53 12.91 -14.89 -20.46
C ASP A 53 14.11 -14.59 -19.53
N LEU A 54 15.31 -14.35 -20.08
CA LEU A 54 16.47 -13.88 -19.31
C LEU A 54 16.48 -12.35 -19.06
N ALA A 55 15.39 -11.65 -19.37
CA ALA A 55 15.24 -10.27 -18.89
C ALA A 55 15.22 -10.29 -17.35
N PRO A 56 16.13 -9.59 -16.66
CA PRO A 56 16.10 -9.54 -15.20
C PRO A 56 14.74 -8.98 -14.78
N LYS A 57 13.94 -9.78 -14.06
CA LYS A 57 12.67 -9.32 -13.50
C LYS A 57 12.92 -8.02 -12.75
N PRO A 58 12.17 -6.94 -13.03
CA PRO A 58 12.41 -5.64 -12.39
C PRO A 58 12.35 -5.81 -10.88
N GLN A 59 13.45 -5.44 -10.22
CA GLN A 59 13.62 -5.59 -8.79
C GLN A 59 12.99 -4.39 -8.09
N GLY A 60 11.65 -4.39 -7.96
CA GLY A 60 10.93 -3.34 -7.22
C GLY A 60 9.41 -3.37 -7.40
N LEU A 61 8.71 -2.71 -6.48
CA LEU A 61 7.27 -2.47 -6.55
C LEU A 61 6.98 -1.30 -7.48
N THR A 62 5.93 -1.45 -8.28
CA THR A 62 5.40 -0.43 -9.19
C THR A 62 3.86 -0.46 -9.18
N GLY A 63 3.24 0.59 -9.68
CA GLY A 63 1.81 0.75 -9.92
C GLY A 63 0.95 0.35 -8.72
N THR A 64 -0.02 -0.54 -8.97
CA THR A 64 -0.94 -1.04 -7.96
C THR A 64 -0.24 -1.67 -6.76
N ARG A 65 0.87 -2.40 -6.97
CA ARG A 65 1.59 -3.06 -5.87
C ARG A 65 2.21 -2.04 -4.93
N LEU A 66 2.84 -0.99 -5.48
CA LEU A 66 3.40 0.10 -4.70
C LEU A 66 2.31 0.84 -3.91
N ARG A 67 1.18 1.13 -4.55
CA ARG A 67 0.02 1.76 -3.90
C ARG A 67 -0.56 0.90 -2.77
N SER A 68 -0.76 -0.40 -3.00
CA SER A 68 -1.21 -1.34 -1.96
C SER A 68 -0.24 -1.39 -0.78
N TYR A 69 1.07 -1.35 -1.05
CA TYR A 69 2.09 -1.29 0.00
C TYR A 69 2.01 0.01 0.79
N ALA A 70 1.85 1.16 0.13
CA ALA A 70 1.68 2.46 0.77
C ALA A 70 0.47 2.48 1.72
N PHE A 71 -0.68 1.96 1.30
CA PHE A 71 -1.83 1.81 2.20
C PHE A 71 -1.53 0.85 3.36
N ALA A 72 -0.90 -0.30 3.08
CA ALA A 72 -0.57 -1.27 4.12
C ALA A 72 0.40 -0.75 5.20
N VAL A 73 1.27 0.23 4.88
CA VAL A 73 2.10 0.88 5.90
C VAL A 73 1.34 1.95 6.66
N LEU A 74 0.52 2.75 5.98
CA LEU A 74 -0.27 3.83 6.59
C LEU A 74 -1.33 3.31 7.57
N THR A 75 -1.85 2.10 7.38
CA THR A 75 -2.78 1.48 8.35
C THR A 75 -2.13 1.16 9.71
N ARG A 76 -0.79 1.03 9.76
CA ARG A 76 -0.08 0.64 10.99
C ARG A 76 0.33 1.82 11.85
N LYS A 77 0.67 2.95 11.21
CA LYS A 77 1.04 4.20 11.88
C LYS A 77 0.95 5.38 10.90
N GLU A 78 0.87 6.58 11.46
CA GLU A 78 1.08 7.81 10.71
C GLU A 78 2.56 7.96 10.31
N TYR A 79 2.79 8.44 9.10
CA TYR A 79 4.11 8.75 8.55
C TYR A 79 4.17 10.22 8.14
N SER A 80 5.32 10.89 8.35
CA SER A 80 5.58 12.15 7.66
C SER A 80 5.78 11.87 6.17
N LYS A 81 5.66 12.90 5.33
CA LYS A 81 5.89 12.79 3.90
C LYS A 81 7.30 12.25 3.61
N ALA A 82 8.30 12.78 4.31
CA ALA A 82 9.68 12.32 4.22
C ALA A 82 9.84 10.85 4.66
N ASP A 83 9.32 10.48 5.83
CA ASP A 83 9.39 9.11 6.36
C ASP A 83 8.69 8.12 5.40
N LEU A 84 7.56 8.51 4.81
CA LEU A 84 6.80 7.68 3.87
C LEU A 84 7.59 7.49 2.57
N ILE A 85 8.17 8.55 2.01
CA ILE A 85 9.02 8.46 0.81
C ILE A 85 10.19 7.51 1.06
N GLU A 86 10.95 7.70 2.14
CA GLU A 86 12.06 6.80 2.48
C GLU A 86 11.60 5.35 2.63
N LYS A 87 10.44 5.14 3.26
CA LYS A 87 9.87 3.81 3.46
C LYS A 87 9.49 3.14 2.14
N LEU A 88 8.88 3.86 1.22
CA LEU A 88 8.47 3.33 -0.09
C LEU A 88 9.68 3.10 -1.00
N MET A 89 10.66 4.00 -0.97
CA MET A 89 11.91 3.89 -1.74
C MET A 89 12.74 2.64 -1.41
N THR A 90 12.53 2.02 -0.24
CA THR A 90 13.20 0.76 0.12
C THR A 90 12.87 -0.37 -0.86
N TYR A 91 11.68 -0.35 -1.46
CA TYR A 91 11.23 -1.41 -2.35
C TYR A 91 10.69 -0.91 -3.69
N ALA A 92 10.56 0.40 -3.91
CA ALA A 92 10.05 0.96 -5.16
C ALA A 92 11.11 0.95 -6.27
N GLN A 93 10.66 0.77 -7.52
CA GLN A 93 11.55 0.82 -8.68
C GLN A 93 11.86 2.25 -9.15
N SER A 94 10.92 3.18 -8.99
CA SER A 94 10.99 4.56 -9.49
C SER A 94 10.77 5.57 -8.37
N ARG A 95 11.70 6.52 -8.22
CA ARG A 95 11.56 7.63 -7.27
C ARG A 95 10.43 8.57 -7.64
N GLU A 96 10.30 8.89 -8.92
CA GLU A 96 9.28 9.80 -9.42
C GLU A 96 7.88 9.28 -9.11
N GLU A 97 7.65 7.98 -9.33
CA GLU A 97 6.39 7.32 -9.02
C GLU A 97 6.05 7.40 -7.52
N VAL A 98 7.04 7.23 -6.64
CA VAL A 98 6.85 7.38 -5.19
C VAL A 98 6.47 8.81 -4.83
N LEU A 99 7.13 9.82 -5.41
CA LEU A 99 6.83 11.23 -5.12
C LEU A 99 5.40 11.57 -5.53
N ILE A 100 4.99 11.21 -6.75
CA ILE A 100 3.62 11.42 -7.26
C ILE A 100 2.61 10.72 -6.35
N LEU A 101 2.84 9.44 -6.02
CA LEU A 101 1.93 8.69 -5.16
C LEU A 101 1.80 9.32 -3.76
N VAL A 102 2.91 9.75 -3.16
CA VAL A 102 2.88 10.37 -1.83
C VAL A 102 2.16 11.71 -1.86
N ASP A 103 2.33 12.50 -2.93
CA ASP A 103 1.59 13.75 -3.15
C ASP A 103 0.08 13.50 -3.26
N GLU A 104 -0.33 12.48 -4.03
CA GLU A 104 -1.73 12.06 -4.11
C GLU A 104 -2.28 11.65 -2.73
N LEU A 105 -1.53 10.85 -1.96
CA LEU A 105 -1.96 10.39 -0.64
C LEU A 105 -2.09 11.56 0.35
N SER A 106 -1.20 12.56 0.25
CA SER A 106 -1.27 13.78 1.04
C SER A 106 -2.48 14.63 0.65
N ALA A 107 -2.74 14.82 -0.65
CA ALA A 107 -3.88 15.57 -1.15
C ALA A 107 -5.23 14.95 -0.73
N ASN A 108 -5.30 13.61 -0.66
CA ASN A 108 -6.46 12.88 -0.17
C ASN A 108 -6.48 12.72 1.37
N ASN A 109 -5.57 13.40 2.09
CA ASN A 109 -5.45 13.39 3.55
C ASN A 109 -5.15 12.01 4.18
N TYR A 110 -4.75 11.01 3.39
CA TYR A 110 -4.28 9.72 3.89
C TYR A 110 -2.92 9.85 4.61
N GLN A 111 -2.11 10.81 4.19
CA GLN A 111 -0.88 11.22 4.86
C GLN A 111 -1.03 12.67 5.34
N SER A 112 -0.59 12.98 6.56
CA SER A 112 -0.61 14.35 7.08
C SER A 112 0.59 14.60 8.00
N ASP A 113 1.45 15.54 7.60
CA ASP A 113 2.58 15.99 8.41
C ASP A 113 2.13 16.63 9.72
N GLN A 114 0.99 17.34 9.69
CA GLN A 114 0.33 17.92 10.86
C GLN A 114 0.03 16.84 11.92
N ARG A 115 -0.66 15.76 11.54
CA ARG A 115 -1.01 14.67 12.49
C ARG A 115 0.23 14.04 13.12
N VAL A 116 1.28 13.85 12.33
CA VAL A 116 2.55 13.27 12.81
C VAL A 116 3.24 14.21 13.78
N ALA A 117 3.22 15.53 13.50
CA ALA A 117 3.81 16.54 14.35
C ALA A 117 3.09 16.59 15.71
N GLU A 118 1.75 16.67 15.73
CA GLU A 118 0.92 16.66 16.94
C GLU A 118 1.13 15.40 17.79
N MET A 119 1.14 14.22 17.14
CA MET A 119 1.43 12.94 17.80
C MET A 119 2.84 12.93 18.41
N THR A 120 3.81 13.54 17.73
CA THR A 120 5.19 13.65 18.21
C THR A 120 5.25 14.53 19.45
N VAL A 121 4.65 15.73 19.43
CA VAL A 121 4.56 16.64 20.58
C VAL A 121 3.95 15.91 21.78
N ARG A 122 2.74 15.36 21.61
CA ARG A 122 2.02 14.63 22.66
C ARG A 122 2.83 13.46 23.25
N SER A 123 3.52 12.70 22.40
CA SER A 123 4.37 11.58 22.85
C SER A 123 5.57 12.07 23.68
N GLN A 124 6.21 13.16 23.27
CA GLN A 124 7.37 13.71 23.97
C GLN A 124 6.98 14.37 25.30
N VAL A 125 5.86 15.10 25.34
CA VAL A 125 5.28 15.67 26.57
C VAL A 125 5.00 14.57 27.59
N ARG A 126 4.35 13.48 27.17
CA ARG A 126 4.09 12.31 28.04
C ARG A 126 5.38 11.70 28.62
N ARG A 127 6.51 11.84 27.92
CA ARG A 127 7.84 11.37 28.35
C ARG A 127 8.60 12.41 29.17
N GLY A 128 7.96 13.53 29.56
CA GLY A 128 8.58 14.62 30.31
C GLY A 128 9.67 15.35 29.53
N LYS A 129 9.59 15.39 28.19
CA LYS A 129 10.60 16.05 27.36
C LYS A 129 10.20 17.49 27.09
N GLY A 130 11.08 18.42 27.45
CA GLY A 130 10.89 19.85 27.25
C GLY A 130 10.89 20.28 25.77
N PRO A 131 10.59 21.56 25.50
CA PRO A 131 10.32 22.08 24.15
C PRO A 131 11.51 21.94 23.21
N ASN A 132 12.75 22.06 23.70
CA ASN A 132 13.95 21.89 22.88
C ASN A 132 14.11 20.45 22.37
N ARG A 133 13.77 19.45 23.19
CA ARG A 133 13.80 18.04 22.78
C ARG A 133 12.70 17.73 21.77
N ILE A 134 11.53 18.35 21.91
CA ILE A 134 10.44 18.26 20.94
C ILE A 134 10.84 18.83 19.58
N LYS A 135 11.40 20.05 19.56
CA LYS A 135 11.92 20.66 18.33
C LYS A 135 12.94 19.78 17.63
N LEU A 136 13.81 19.10 18.39
CA LEU A 136 14.76 18.14 17.81
C LEU A 136 14.06 16.90 17.24
N ALA A 137 13.06 16.36 17.94
CA ALA A 137 12.28 15.21 17.47
C ALA A 137 11.50 15.51 16.18
N LEU A 138 10.95 16.73 16.04
CA LEU A 138 10.26 17.16 14.82
C LEU A 138 11.24 17.26 13.64
N ARG A 139 12.41 17.88 13.85
CA ARG A 139 13.46 17.96 12.82
C ARG A 139 13.96 16.60 12.35
N ALA A 140 14.09 15.65 13.28
CA ALA A 140 14.50 14.28 12.95
C ALA A 140 13.49 13.55 12.04
N LYS A 141 12.25 14.03 11.95
CA LYS A 141 11.19 13.55 11.05
C LYS A 141 10.96 14.48 9.86
N GLN A 142 11.84 15.47 9.69
CA GLN A 142 11.80 16.49 8.64
C GLN A 142 10.48 17.27 8.62
N LEU A 143 9.89 17.49 9.80
CA LEU A 143 8.65 18.26 9.97
C LEU A 143 8.97 19.72 10.30
N ASP A 144 8.19 20.64 9.73
CA ASP A 144 8.26 22.03 10.12
C ASP A 144 7.69 22.20 11.54
N LYS A 145 8.42 22.92 12.38
CA LYS A 145 7.98 23.30 13.73
C LYS A 145 6.75 24.22 13.70
N ALA A 146 6.52 24.93 12.60
CA ALA A 146 5.36 25.81 12.44
C ALA A 146 4.03 25.05 12.58
N LEU A 147 4.00 23.76 12.20
CA LEU A 147 2.82 22.89 12.29
C LEU A 147 2.28 22.74 13.71
N VAL A 148 3.13 22.88 14.74
CA VAL A 148 2.77 22.64 16.14
C VAL A 148 3.20 23.78 17.05
N GLN A 149 3.38 24.97 16.47
CA GLN A 149 3.84 26.14 17.21
C GLN A 149 2.82 26.56 18.28
N GLU A 150 1.53 26.45 17.96
CA GLU A 150 0.42 26.70 18.88
C GLU A 150 0.36 25.63 19.97
N ASP A 151 0.37 24.34 19.60
CA ASP A 151 0.38 23.22 20.56
C ASP A 151 1.50 23.34 21.60
N ILE A 152 2.70 23.72 21.18
CA ILE A 152 3.86 23.86 22.07
C ILE A 152 3.71 25.06 23.02
N ALA A 153 3.04 26.13 22.56
CA ALA A 153 2.83 27.34 23.35
C ALA A 153 1.75 27.17 24.42
N GLU A 154 0.75 26.34 24.17
CA GLU A 154 -0.31 26.03 25.14
C GLU A 154 0.15 25.13 26.29
N ILE A 155 1.24 24.38 26.12
CA ILE A 155 1.76 23.48 27.14
C ILE A 155 2.41 24.27 28.27
N ASP A 156 1.90 24.10 29.50
CA ASP A 156 2.54 24.59 30.71
C ASP A 156 3.78 23.73 31.03
N TRP A 157 4.96 24.34 30.85
CA TRP A 157 6.23 23.68 31.06
C TRP A 157 6.65 23.86 32.52
N PRO A 158 6.88 22.78 33.29
CA PRO A 158 7.39 22.90 34.65
C PRO A 158 8.76 23.60 34.59
N THR A 159 8.79 24.84 35.07
CA THR A 159 10.01 25.64 35.17
C THR A 159 10.73 25.14 36.43
N ASN A 160 11.84 24.43 36.23
CA ASN A 160 12.69 23.93 37.30
C ASN A 160 13.71 24.99 37.72
#